data_AF-A0A6N6P2I5-F1
#
_entry.id   AF-A0A6N6P2I5-F1
#
_cell.length_a   1.000
_cell.length_b   1.000
_cell.length_c   1.000
_cell.angle_alpha   90.00
_cell.angle_beta   90.00
_cell.angle_gamma   90.00
#
_symmetry.space_group_name_H-M   'P 1'
#
loop_
_entity.id
_entity.type
_entity.pdbx_description
1 polymer ?
#
loop_
_entity_poly.entity_id
_entity_poly.type
_entity_poly.pdbx_seq_one_letter_code
_entity_poly.pdbx_strand_id
1 'polypeptide(L)'
;MWEIVGQDRPGIVQQIAAALALHGVNVEEFTSACSMAPMSGEKLFHANITMQIPAASQLADLRSEVEKLANDLMVEANFVELDDP
;
A
#
# COMPACT_ATOMS: atom_id res chain seq x y z
N MET A 1 9.51 -2.41 0.93
CA MET A 1 8.73 -1.16 1.10
C MET A 1 7.68 -1.08 0.00
N TRP A 2 6.47 -0.64 0.35
CA TRP A 2 5.43 -0.27 -0.61
C TRP A 2 5.16 1.22 -0.58
N GLU A 3 4.96 1.78 -1.76
CA GLU A 3 4.49 3.15 -1.96
C GLU A 3 3.12 3.08 -2.66
N ILE A 4 2.13 3.77 -2.09
CA ILE A 4 0.76 3.81 -2.60
C ILE A 4 0.39 5.27 -2.86
N VAL A 5 -0.07 5.57 -4.06
CA VAL A 5 -0.47 6.91 -4.48
C VAL A 5 -1.78 6.86 -5.25
N GLY A 6 -2.76 7.67 -4.87
CA GLY A 6 -3.99 7.78 -5.65
C GLY A 6 -4.99 8.75 -5.04
N GLN A 7 -6.24 8.71 -5.49
CA GLN A 7 -7.27 9.61 -4.96
C GLN A 7 -7.62 9.25 -3.51
N ASP A 8 -7.70 10.27 -2.65
CA ASP A 8 -8.08 10.09 -1.25
C ASP A 8 -9.54 9.70 -1.11
N ARG A 9 -9.81 8.67 -0.31
CA ARG A 9 -11.16 8.21 -0.01
C ARG A 9 -11.27 7.66 1.42
N PRO A 10 -12.41 7.87 2.10
CA PRO A 10 -12.65 7.31 3.41
C PRO A 10 -12.45 5.78 3.42
N GLY A 11 -11.71 5.29 4.42
CA GLY A 11 -11.49 3.86 4.62
C GLY A 11 -10.34 3.25 3.79
N ILE A 12 -9.57 4.04 3.03
CA ILE A 12 -8.43 3.53 2.25
C ILE A 12 -7.39 2.83 3.15
N VAL A 13 -7.00 3.46 4.26
CA VAL A 13 -6.06 2.88 5.23
C VAL A 13 -6.60 1.59 5.83
N GLN A 14 -7.89 1.55 6.19
CA GLN A 14 -8.51 0.36 6.75
C GLN A 14 -8.50 -0.82 5.76
N GLN A 15 -8.84 -0.56 4.50
CA GLN A 15 -8.85 -1.59 3.45
C GLN A 15 -7.44 -2.15 3.20
N ILE A 16 -6.44 -1.28 3.11
CA ILE A 16 -5.03 -1.68 2.95
C ILE A 16 -4.56 -2.52 4.15
N ALA A 17 -4.78 -2.02 5.38
CA ALA A 17 -4.38 -2.73 6.59
C ALA A 17 -5.08 -4.09 6.74
N ALA A 18 -6.37 -4.16 6.38
CA ALA A 18 -7.13 -5.41 6.43
C ALA A 18 -6.59 -6.45 5.43
N ALA A 19 -6.26 -6.04 4.20
CA ALA A 19 -5.67 -6.93 3.20
C ALA A 19 -4.31 -7.47 3.67
N LEU A 20 -3.44 -6.60 4.18
CA LEU A 20 -2.14 -7.01 4.74
C LEU A 20 -2.31 -8.02 5.89
N ALA A 21 -3.27 -7.78 6.79
CA ALA A 21 -3.56 -8.67 7.91
C ALA A 21 -4.10 -10.04 7.46
N LEU A 22 -4.92 -10.10 6.41
CA LEU A 22 -5.43 -11.36 5.85
C LEU A 22 -4.31 -12.27 5.32
N HIS A 23 -3.22 -11.68 4.85
CA HIS A 23 -2.03 -12.41 4.39
C HIS A 23 -1.01 -12.69 5.50
N GLY A 24 -1.31 -12.32 6.75
CA GLY A 24 -0.37 -12.49 7.87
C GLY A 24 0.92 -11.68 7.71
N VAL A 25 0.88 -10.60 6.93
CA VAL A 25 2.03 -9.72 6.72
C VAL A 25 2.23 -8.86 7.97
N ASN A 26 3.46 -8.81 8.46
CA ASN A 26 3.80 -7.93 9.56
C ASN A 26 4.12 -6.54 9.03
N VAL A 27 3.34 -5.53 9.43
CA VAL A 27 3.60 -4.13 9.10
C VAL A 27 4.54 -3.55 10.17
N GLU A 28 5.74 -3.15 9.75
CA GLU A 28 6.73 -2.54 10.63
C GLU A 28 6.49 -1.04 10.76
N GLU A 29 6.18 -0.39 9.64
CA GLU A 29 5.89 1.04 9.60
C GLU A 29 4.82 1.34 8.56
N PHE A 30 3.88 2.22 8.92
CA PHE A 30 2.87 2.73 8.00
C PHE A 30 2.81 4.25 8.16
N THR A 31 3.26 4.97 7.15
CA THR A 31 3.18 6.43 7.08
C THR A 31 2.21 6.82 5.97
N SER A 32 1.29 7.74 6.25
CA SER A 32 0.38 8.26 5.22
C SER A 32 0.20 9.76 5.33
N ALA A 33 -0.07 10.39 4.19
CA ALA A 33 -0.33 11.80 4.07
C ALA A 33 -1.37 12.06 2.98
N CYS A 34 -2.19 13.08 3.19
CA CYS A 34 -3.08 13.60 2.15
C CYS A 34 -2.55 14.94 1.66
N SER A 35 -2.45 15.11 0.35
CA SER A 35 -2.02 16.36 -0.29
C SER A 35 -2.99 16.77 -1.40
N MET A 36 -2.94 18.01 -1.86
CA MET A 36 -3.71 18.44 -3.02
C MET A 36 -2.88 18.27 -4.29
N ALA A 37 -3.46 17.66 -5.32
CA ALA A 37 -2.82 17.52 -6.62
C ALA A 37 -2.53 18.92 -7.22
N PRO A 38 -1.29 19.18 -7.71
CA PRO A 38 -0.88 20.52 -8.15
C PRO A 38 -1.74 21.13 -9.26
N MET A 39 -2.34 20.29 -10.11
CA MET A 39 -3.06 20.73 -11.31
C MET A 39 -4.57 20.49 -11.25
N SER A 40 -5.05 19.41 -10.61
CA SER A 40 -6.49 19.11 -10.54
C SER A 40 -7.17 19.65 -9.28
N GLY A 41 -6.40 19.94 -8.22
CA GLY A 41 -6.94 20.33 -6.91
C GLY A 41 -7.64 19.19 -6.16
N GLU A 42 -7.60 17.96 -6.68
CA GLU A 42 -8.14 16.77 -6.00
C GLU A 42 -7.24 16.36 -4.82
N LYS A 43 -7.83 15.72 -3.82
CA LYS A 43 -7.07 15.16 -2.70
C LYS A 43 -6.41 13.86 -3.15
N LEU A 44 -5.09 13.82 -3.02
CA LEU A 44 -4.27 12.64 -3.19
C LEU A 44 -3.93 12.04 -1.84
N PHE A 45 -4.08 10.74 -1.73
CA PHE A 45 -3.59 9.91 -0.65
C PHE A 45 -2.25 9.31 -1.06
N HIS A 46 -1.23 9.55 -0.25
CA HIS A 46 0.09 8.93 -0.37
C HIS A 46 0.36 8.11 0.89
N ALA A 47 0.85 6.89 0.73
CA ALA A 47 1.28 6.05 1.85
C ALA A 47 2.56 5.28 1.53
N ASN A 48 3.38 5.14 2.56
CA ASN A 48 4.59 4.34 2.57
C ASN A 48 4.45 3.27 3.65
N ILE A 49 4.73 2.02 3.27
CA ILE A 49 4.52 0.85 4.12
C ILE A 49 5.80 0.02 4.12
N THR A 50 6.41 -0.10 5.29
CA THR A 50 7.51 -1.03 5.53
C THR A 50 6.95 -2.26 6.21
N MET A 51 7.28 -3.43 5.68
CA MET A 51 6.67 -4.68 6.09
C MET A 51 7.63 -5.84 5.91
N GLN A 52 7.53 -6.79 6.84
CA GLN A 52 8.29 -8.03 6.80
C GLN A 52 7.39 -9.14 6.25
N ILE A 53 7.80 -9.73 5.14
CA ILE A 53 7.04 -10.79 4.48
C ILE A 53 7.50 -12.13 5.08
N PRO A 54 6.60 -12.95 5.64
CA PRO A 54 6.96 -14.26 6.17
C PRO A 54 7.52 -15.15 5.04
N ALA A 55 8.56 -15.94 5.32
CA ALA A 55 9.13 -16.87 4.33
C ALA A 55 8.11 -17.93 3.83
N ALA A 56 7.05 -18.18 4.61
CA ALA A 56 5.95 -19.06 4.24
C ALA A 56 4.94 -18.39 3.28
N SER A 57 4.96 -17.07 3.14
CA SER A 57 4.10 -16.31 2.22
C SER A 57 4.81 -16.11 0.89
N GLN A 58 4.14 -16.42 -0.21
CA GLN A 58 4.68 -16.13 -1.54
C GLN A 58 4.51 -14.64 -1.83
N LEU A 59 5.64 -13.94 -1.98
CA LEU A 59 5.69 -12.54 -2.38
C LEU A 59 4.84 -12.26 -3.63
N ALA A 60 4.83 -13.20 -4.58
CA ALA A 60 4.05 -13.10 -5.81
C ALA A 60 2.53 -13.03 -5.56
N ASP A 61 2.01 -13.85 -4.65
CA ASP A 61 0.59 -13.86 -4.29
C ASP A 61 0.21 -12.57 -3.57
N LEU A 62 1.03 -12.17 -2.59
CA LEU A 62 0.84 -10.93 -1.84
C LEU A 62 0.83 -9.71 -2.77
N ARG A 63 1.76 -9.67 -3.73
CA ARG A 63 1.83 -8.62 -4.73
C ARG A 63 0.59 -8.61 -5.62
N SER A 64 0.14 -9.78 -6.10
CA SER A 64 -1.06 -9.87 -6.94
C SER A 64 -2.32 -9.38 -6.21
N GLU A 65 -2.47 -9.73 -4.93
CA GLU A 65 -3.62 -9.31 -4.13
C GLU A 65 -3.61 -7.80 -3.88
N VAL A 66 -2.44 -7.21 -3.66
CA VAL A 66 -2.34 -5.76 -3.49
C VAL A 66 -2.48 -5.00 -4.79
N GLU A 67 -2.03 -5.54 -5.92
CA GLU A 67 -2.34 -4.97 -7.23
C GLU A 67 -3.86 -4.99 -7.50
N LYS A 68 -4.58 -6.05 -7.11
CA LYS A 68 -6.05 -6.09 -7.19
C LYS A 68 -6.68 -5.04 -6.29
N LEU A 69 -6.26 -4.97 -5.03
CA LEU A 69 -6.75 -3.98 -4.09
C LEU A 69 -6.48 -2.55 -4.60
N ALA A 70 -5.30 -2.30 -5.16
CA ALA A 70 -4.93 -1.01 -5.71
C ALA A 70 -5.86 -0.61 -6.86
N ASN A 71 -6.18 -1.53 -7.76
CA ASN A 71 -7.18 -1.32 -8.82
C ASN A 71 -8.58 -0.99 -8.25
N ASP A 72 -9.05 -1.74 -7.25
CA ASP A 72 -10.34 -1.49 -6.59
C ASP A 72 -10.36 -0.15 -5.84
N LEU A 73 -9.20 0.27 -5.36
CA LEU A 73 -8.99 1.55 -4.69
C LEU A 73 -8.81 2.72 -5.68
N MET A 74 -8.60 2.45 -6.98
CA MET A 74 -8.12 3.41 -7.97
C MET A 74 -6.85 4.14 -7.50
N VAL A 75 -5.91 3.36 -6.96
CA VAL A 75 -4.58 3.83 -6.55
C VAL A 75 -3.50 3.04 -7.27
N GLU A 76 -2.34 3.65 -7.40
CA GLU A 76 -1.12 3.00 -7.86
C GLU A 76 -0.38 2.45 -6.63
N ALA A 77 0.15 1.23 -6.75
CA ALA A 77 0.98 0.61 -5.73
C ALA A 77 2.30 0.19 -6.37
N ASN A 78 3.42 0.63 -5.79
CA ASN A 78 4.76 0.30 -6.23
C ASN A 78 5.49 -0.49 -5.14
N PHE A 79 6.19 -1.57 -5.53
CA PHE A 79 7.02 -2.36 -4.62
C PHE A 79 8.49 -2.09 -4.86
N VAL A 80 9.15 -1.74 -3.76
CA VAL A 80 10.60 -1.59 -3.68
C VAL A 80 11.10 -2.62 -2.70
N GLU A 81 11.89 -3.58 -3.19
CA GLU A 81 12.63 -4.48 -2.31
C GLU A 81 13.70 -3.65 -1.59
N LEU A 82 13.68 -3.70 -0.26
CA LEU A 82 14.74 -3.08 0.53
C LEU A 82 15.83 -4.14 0.66
N ASP A 83 16.92 -3.99 -0.07
CA ASP A 83 18.14 -4.78 0.19
C ASP A 83 18.59 -4.48 1.62
N ASP A 84 18.58 -5.50 2.48
CA ASP A 84 19.15 -5.42 3.82
C ASP A 84 20.69 -5.32 3.66
N PRO A 85 21.35 -4.23 4.11
CA PRO A 85 22.77 -3.99 3.89
C PRO A 85 23.71 -4.99 4.59
#